data_AF-A0A4Q6ECF6-F1
#
_entry.id   AF-A0A4Q6ECF6-F1
#
_cell.length_a   1.000
_cell.length_b   1.000
_cell.length_c   1.000
_cell.angle_alpha   90.00
_cell.angle_beta   90.00
_cell.angle_gamma   90.00
#
_symmetry.space_group_name_H-M   'P 1'
#
loop_
_entity.id
_entity.type
_entity.pdbx_description
1 polymer ?
#
loop_
_entity_poly.entity_id
_entity_poly.type
_entity_poly.pdbx_seq_one_letter_code
_entity_poly.pdbx_strand_id
1 'polypeptide(L)'
;MNKLFALLFTVLTVSASAQGPATKGRVVHNDPSKLREQGNVHRGAGTMAFGGLLGPQDVTTNLVWLHAGKINGKSGIGHHFHNNMEEMFVILTGEAEFTINGRTSLIKAPAIVPCRLNNSHAVYNPGTEPVKWLNFGVGMVKGRSDNFDLGDTRVGAALDPIPTFISGRLEKDKARANAAYGTGVLQRRIFNTDVFKTNWDHVDHIVIPAGTTTAARTMDGMEEIYYVVKGSGTVDINGTKTPFGADDATYALVNEKVTFANTGTDDVELLVVGIGTSKNLTAPQRGPGGPGAVGAAAGGARPAATAAAPATNKGMSLQMDFIVNADKAAEFEKMYTTIYVPALKVQKGYLSSKLLRIYNEPTSRRIQAEQTTYNYQIQLFFDTEENRGVWTRTKEHNIAWPAATKLANERYKWRGYDVVDDDKQ
;
A
#
# COMPACT_ATOMS: atom_id res chain seq x y z
N MET A 1 -9.01 -29.04 -38.84
CA MET A 1 -10.12 -28.46 -38.05
C MET A 1 -9.52 -27.65 -36.92
N ASN A 2 -9.40 -26.33 -37.13
CA ASN A 2 -8.79 -25.42 -36.16
C ASN A 2 -9.80 -25.12 -35.05
N LYS A 3 -9.51 -25.57 -33.82
CA LYS A 3 -10.31 -25.19 -32.65
C LYS A 3 -9.94 -23.76 -32.26
N LEU A 4 -10.85 -22.85 -32.55
CA LEU A 4 -10.84 -21.47 -32.10
C LEU A 4 -11.03 -21.48 -30.57
N PHE A 5 -9.98 -21.22 -29.80
CA PHE A 5 -10.11 -20.96 -28.37
C PHE A 5 -10.70 -19.55 -28.20
N ALA A 6 -12.00 -19.49 -27.90
CA ALA A 6 -12.62 -18.26 -27.43
C ALA A 6 -12.10 -17.98 -26.00
N LEU A 7 -11.25 -16.97 -25.87
CA LEU A 7 -10.80 -16.46 -24.58
C LEU A 7 -11.97 -15.69 -23.94
N LEU A 8 -12.80 -16.40 -23.19
CA LEU A 8 -13.89 -15.79 -22.43
C LEU A 8 -13.28 -15.03 -21.24
N PHE A 9 -13.26 -13.70 -21.30
CA PHE A 9 -12.99 -12.83 -20.15
C PHE A 9 -14.16 -12.94 -19.16
N THR A 10 -14.12 -13.93 -18.27
CA THR A 10 -15.04 -14.00 -17.14
C THR A 10 -14.45 -13.20 -16.00
N VAL A 11 -15.00 -12.02 -15.72
CA VAL A 11 -14.73 -11.27 -14.49
C VAL A 11 -15.47 -11.97 -13.36
N LEU A 12 -14.85 -12.98 -12.73
CA LEU A 12 -15.33 -13.56 -11.48
C LEU A 12 -14.79 -12.70 -10.33
N THR A 13 -15.62 -11.78 -9.85
CA THR A 13 -15.37 -11.06 -8.60
C THR A 13 -15.61 -12.01 -7.43
N VAL A 14 -14.53 -12.47 -6.78
CA VAL A 14 -14.63 -13.13 -5.47
C VAL A 14 -15.25 -12.12 -4.51
N SER A 15 -16.49 -12.36 -4.11
CA SER A 15 -17.25 -11.46 -3.23
C SER A 15 -17.33 -12.10 -1.86
N ALA A 16 -16.64 -11.53 -0.87
CA ALA A 16 -16.84 -11.89 0.53
C ALA A 16 -18.05 -11.11 1.09
N SER A 17 -18.91 -11.78 1.84
CA SER A 17 -19.89 -11.05 2.67
C SER A 17 -19.19 -10.56 3.94
N ALA A 18 -19.40 -9.29 4.28
CA ALA A 18 -18.93 -8.74 5.54
C ALA A 18 -19.60 -9.46 6.73
N GLN A 19 -18.84 -9.77 7.78
CA GLN A 19 -19.38 -10.44 8.98
C GLN A 19 -20.19 -9.50 9.89
N GLY A 20 -20.15 -8.20 9.61
CA GLY A 20 -20.87 -7.12 10.28
C GLY A 20 -19.97 -5.88 10.40
N PRO A 21 -20.53 -4.68 10.56
CA PRO A 21 -19.72 -3.51 10.89
C PRO A 21 -19.08 -3.72 12.25
N ALA A 22 -17.90 -3.13 12.46
CA ALA A 22 -17.30 -3.12 13.76
C ALA A 22 -18.28 -2.52 14.78
N THR A 23 -18.40 -3.14 15.97
CA THR A 23 -19.33 -2.67 17.01
C THR A 23 -18.99 -1.24 17.43
N LYS A 24 -19.85 -0.57 18.23
CA LYS A 24 -19.50 0.70 18.87
C LYS A 24 -18.18 0.51 19.63
N GLY A 25 -17.06 0.97 19.06
CA GLY A 25 -15.72 0.67 19.57
C GLY A 25 -14.77 -0.12 18.65
N ARG A 26 -15.14 -0.41 17.40
CA ARG A 26 -14.28 -0.91 16.31
C ARG A 26 -13.64 -2.29 16.49
N VAL A 27 -14.31 -3.21 17.18
CA VAL A 27 -13.92 -4.63 17.20
C VAL A 27 -14.90 -5.43 16.35
N VAL A 28 -14.36 -6.23 15.44
CA VAL A 28 -15.10 -7.17 14.57
C VAL A 28 -14.80 -8.59 15.03
N HIS A 29 -15.83 -9.31 15.46
CA HIS A 29 -15.73 -10.70 15.84
C HIS A 29 -15.76 -11.61 14.61
N ASN A 30 -14.76 -12.46 14.46
CA ASN A 30 -14.74 -13.49 13.42
C ASN A 30 -15.63 -14.66 13.84
N ASP A 31 -16.89 -14.63 13.43
CA ASP A 31 -17.91 -15.62 13.76
C ASP A 31 -17.89 -16.77 12.73
N PRO A 32 -17.48 -17.99 13.12
CA PRO A 32 -17.42 -19.12 12.19
C PRO A 32 -18.77 -19.46 11.54
N SER A 33 -19.90 -19.12 12.17
CA SER A 33 -21.24 -19.37 11.63
C SER A 33 -21.61 -18.43 10.48
N LYS A 34 -20.89 -17.31 10.33
CA LYS A 34 -21.09 -16.32 9.27
C LYS A 34 -20.20 -16.55 8.05
N LEU A 35 -19.26 -17.49 8.12
CA LEU A 35 -18.44 -17.85 6.96
C LEU A 35 -19.33 -18.43 5.86
N ARG A 36 -19.00 -18.09 4.61
CA ARG A 36 -19.73 -18.57 3.44
C ARG A 36 -18.85 -19.51 2.64
N GLU A 37 -19.37 -20.71 2.39
CA GLU A 37 -18.70 -21.68 1.53
C GLU A 37 -18.73 -21.21 0.08
N GLN A 38 -17.57 -21.27 -0.57
CA GLN A 38 -17.38 -20.98 -1.98
C GLN A 38 -16.51 -22.08 -2.59
N GLY A 39 -16.86 -22.49 -3.81
CA GLY A 39 -16.05 -23.40 -4.61
C GLY A 39 -15.31 -22.64 -5.72
N ASN A 40 -14.23 -23.23 -6.23
CA ASN A 40 -13.49 -22.71 -7.39
C ASN A 40 -13.01 -21.26 -7.24
N VAL A 41 -12.58 -20.86 -6.02
CA VAL A 41 -12.04 -19.52 -5.76
C VAL A 41 -10.78 -19.31 -6.59
N HIS A 42 -10.76 -18.30 -7.45
CA HIS A 42 -9.74 -18.10 -8.50
C HIS A 42 -9.51 -19.35 -9.37
N ARG A 43 -10.56 -20.13 -9.63
CA ARG A 43 -10.51 -21.44 -10.31
C ARG A 43 -9.65 -22.49 -9.58
N GLY A 44 -9.52 -22.37 -8.26
CA GLY A 44 -8.84 -23.32 -7.40
C GLY A 44 -9.62 -24.61 -7.19
N ALA A 45 -8.96 -25.61 -6.58
CA ALA A 45 -9.61 -26.88 -6.28
C ALA A 45 -10.58 -26.78 -5.10
N GLY A 46 -11.65 -27.58 -5.13
CA GLY A 46 -12.51 -27.83 -3.97
C GLY A 46 -13.24 -26.59 -3.44
N THR A 47 -13.39 -26.53 -2.12
CA THR A 47 -14.18 -25.49 -1.44
C THR A 47 -13.43 -24.87 -0.26
N MET A 48 -13.86 -23.66 0.09
CA MET A 48 -13.39 -22.96 1.29
C MET A 48 -14.50 -22.09 1.85
N ALA A 49 -14.49 -21.88 3.16
CA ALA A 49 -15.45 -21.01 3.84
C ALA A 49 -14.73 -19.77 4.37
N PHE A 50 -15.16 -18.57 3.97
CA PHE A 50 -14.56 -17.33 4.46
C PHE A 50 -15.57 -16.18 4.53
N GLY A 51 -15.20 -15.12 5.24
CA GLY A 51 -15.96 -13.88 5.34
C GLY A 51 -15.03 -12.68 5.51
N GLY A 52 -15.54 -11.48 5.21
CA GLY A 52 -14.78 -10.24 5.39
C GLY A 52 -14.86 -9.71 6.83
N LEU A 53 -13.70 -9.43 7.42
CA LEU A 53 -13.59 -8.77 8.72
C LEU A 53 -13.49 -7.25 8.56
N LEU A 54 -12.61 -6.78 7.68
CA LEU A 54 -12.43 -5.35 7.38
C LEU A 54 -12.34 -5.14 5.86
N GLY A 55 -12.68 -3.94 5.41
CA GLY A 55 -12.67 -3.56 4.00
C GLY A 55 -12.39 -2.07 3.78
N PRO A 56 -12.55 -1.58 2.53
CA PRO A 56 -12.09 -0.25 2.14
C PRO A 56 -12.85 0.90 2.81
N GLN A 57 -14.02 0.59 3.36
CA GLN A 57 -14.90 1.56 4.03
C GLN A 57 -14.56 1.72 5.52
N ASP A 58 -13.83 0.77 6.10
CA ASP A 58 -13.49 0.81 7.52
C ASP A 58 -12.33 1.77 7.78
N VAL A 59 -11.44 1.94 6.78
CA VAL A 59 -10.17 2.68 6.91
C VAL A 59 -10.04 3.75 5.82
N THR A 60 -9.13 4.71 5.94
CA THR A 60 -8.91 5.79 4.94
C THR A 60 -7.84 5.44 3.90
N THR A 61 -6.90 4.58 4.25
CA THR A 61 -5.83 4.06 3.38
C THR A 61 -6.34 3.02 2.39
N ASN A 62 -5.42 2.43 1.62
CA ASN A 62 -5.73 1.53 0.50
C ASN A 62 -5.93 0.06 0.91
N LEU A 63 -6.39 -0.23 2.13
CA LEU A 63 -6.89 -1.57 2.44
C LEU A 63 -7.99 -1.94 1.44
N VAL A 64 -7.87 -3.11 0.83
CA VAL A 64 -8.91 -3.68 0.00
C VAL A 64 -9.75 -4.66 0.82
N TRP A 65 -9.10 -5.50 1.64
CA TRP A 65 -9.80 -6.39 2.57
C TRP A 65 -8.87 -6.96 3.64
N LEU A 66 -9.50 -7.38 4.74
CA LEU A 66 -9.07 -8.47 5.60
C LEU A 66 -10.15 -9.57 5.55
N HIS A 67 -9.81 -10.72 4.98
CA HIS A 67 -10.66 -11.91 5.04
C HIS A 67 -10.14 -12.90 6.07
N ALA A 68 -11.05 -13.67 6.67
CA ALA A 68 -10.72 -14.80 7.52
C ALA A 68 -11.58 -16.02 7.16
N GLY A 69 -11.01 -17.21 7.27
CA GLY A 69 -11.74 -18.42 6.92
C GLY A 69 -10.98 -19.72 7.09
N LYS A 70 -11.47 -20.74 6.38
CA LYS A 70 -10.91 -22.10 6.34
C LYS A 70 -10.83 -22.58 4.90
N ILE A 71 -9.68 -23.13 4.50
CA ILE A 71 -9.51 -23.87 3.24
C ILE A 71 -9.72 -25.35 3.57
N ASN A 72 -10.73 -26.00 2.99
CA ASN A 72 -11.01 -27.42 3.28
C ASN A 72 -9.88 -28.33 2.78
N GLY A 73 -9.88 -29.58 3.22
CA GLY A 73 -8.94 -30.58 2.71
C GLY A 73 -9.02 -30.69 1.18
N LYS A 74 -7.86 -30.91 0.55
CA LYS A 74 -7.72 -31.01 -0.91
C LYS A 74 -8.31 -29.83 -1.69
N SER A 75 -8.37 -28.65 -1.07
CA SER A 75 -8.97 -27.44 -1.65
C SER A 75 -7.96 -26.29 -1.69
N GLY A 76 -8.25 -25.23 -2.43
CA GLY A 76 -7.34 -24.10 -2.54
C GLY A 76 -7.85 -22.95 -3.38
N ILE A 77 -7.00 -21.93 -3.47
CA ILE A 77 -7.16 -20.75 -4.31
C ILE A 77 -6.28 -20.97 -5.54
N GLY A 78 -6.89 -20.91 -6.72
CA GLY A 78 -6.21 -21.21 -7.98
C GLY A 78 -5.13 -20.20 -8.31
N HIS A 79 -4.24 -20.58 -9.24
CA HIS A 79 -3.08 -19.78 -9.61
C HIS A 79 -3.52 -18.53 -10.37
N HIS A 80 -3.23 -17.35 -9.85
CA HIS A 80 -3.69 -16.08 -10.40
C HIS A 80 -2.68 -14.95 -10.21
N PHE A 81 -2.93 -13.80 -10.82
CA PHE A 81 -2.18 -12.56 -10.67
C PHE A 81 -3.05 -11.44 -10.10
N HIS A 82 -2.39 -10.47 -9.46
CA HIS A 82 -2.90 -9.13 -9.20
C HIS A 82 -1.93 -8.09 -9.76
N ASN A 83 -2.43 -7.09 -10.50
CA ASN A 83 -1.61 -6.05 -11.12
C ASN A 83 -1.85 -4.66 -10.53
N ASN A 84 -2.91 -4.49 -9.74
CA ASN A 84 -3.26 -3.21 -9.10
C ASN A 84 -3.28 -3.30 -7.57
N MET A 85 -2.93 -4.44 -6.99
CA MET A 85 -2.90 -4.65 -5.55
C MET A 85 -1.93 -5.78 -5.17
N GLU A 86 -1.57 -5.83 -3.90
CA GLU A 86 -0.78 -6.91 -3.29
C GLU A 86 -1.63 -7.67 -2.28
N GLU A 87 -1.41 -8.98 -2.24
CA GLU A 87 -2.05 -9.87 -1.29
C GLU A 87 -1.04 -10.40 -0.28
N MET A 88 -1.52 -10.83 0.88
CA MET A 88 -0.73 -11.60 1.83
C MET A 88 -1.62 -12.63 2.50
N PHE A 89 -1.15 -13.87 2.50
CA PHE A 89 -1.80 -14.96 3.19
C PHE A 89 -1.15 -15.21 4.54
N VAL A 90 -1.98 -15.47 5.54
CA VAL A 90 -1.54 -15.95 6.85
C VAL A 90 -2.17 -17.30 7.08
N ILE A 91 -1.35 -18.33 7.29
CA ILE A 91 -1.82 -19.66 7.70
C ILE A 91 -1.72 -19.72 9.22
N LEU A 92 -2.85 -19.84 9.90
CA LEU A 92 -2.95 -19.86 11.36
C LEU A 92 -2.85 -21.28 11.92
N THR A 93 -3.37 -22.28 11.20
CA THR A 93 -3.30 -23.70 11.59
C THR A 93 -3.05 -24.60 10.39
N GLY A 94 -2.50 -25.79 10.63
CA GLY A 94 -2.22 -26.77 9.57
C GLY A 94 -1.01 -26.41 8.71
N GLU A 95 -1.04 -26.78 7.44
CA GLU A 95 0.01 -26.50 6.46
C GLU A 95 -0.61 -26.32 5.07
N ALA A 96 0.02 -25.49 4.25
CA ALA A 96 -0.45 -25.21 2.90
C ALA A 96 0.72 -25.12 1.92
N GLU A 97 0.49 -25.56 0.69
CA GLU A 97 1.39 -25.39 -0.43
C GLU A 97 1.17 -24.00 -1.03
N PHE A 98 2.22 -23.18 -1.00
CA PHE A 98 2.24 -21.89 -1.65
C PHE A 98 2.96 -21.99 -2.97
N THR A 99 2.31 -21.53 -4.04
CA THR A 99 2.94 -21.35 -5.34
C THR A 99 3.21 -19.87 -5.53
N ILE A 100 4.44 -19.48 -5.85
CA ILE A 100 4.79 -18.12 -6.29
C ILE A 100 5.60 -18.24 -7.59
N ASN A 101 5.13 -17.61 -8.67
CA ASN A 101 5.78 -17.66 -9.99
C ASN A 101 6.07 -19.10 -10.47
N GLY A 102 5.12 -20.01 -10.23
CA GLY A 102 5.20 -21.41 -10.63
C GLY A 102 6.06 -22.32 -9.74
N ARG A 103 6.76 -21.76 -8.76
CA ARG A 103 7.56 -22.51 -7.76
C ARG A 103 6.68 -22.78 -6.54
N THR A 104 6.58 -24.04 -6.11
CA THR A 104 5.65 -24.45 -5.05
C THR A 104 6.41 -25.02 -3.86
N SER A 105 6.09 -24.60 -2.63
CA SER A 105 6.62 -25.22 -1.41
C SER A 105 5.55 -25.34 -0.34
N LEU A 106 5.63 -26.41 0.45
CA LEU A 106 4.81 -26.61 1.63
C LEU A 106 5.30 -25.72 2.78
N ILE A 107 4.39 -24.96 3.39
CA ILE A 107 4.69 -24.13 4.56
C ILE A 107 3.71 -24.44 5.69
N LYS A 108 4.26 -24.69 6.89
CA LYS A 108 3.50 -25.02 8.10
C LYS A 108 2.99 -23.78 8.81
N ALA A 109 1.89 -23.83 9.52
CA ALA A 109 1.45 -22.73 10.39
C ALA A 109 2.38 -22.55 11.63
N PRO A 110 2.39 -21.36 12.27
CA PRO A 110 1.90 -20.10 11.73
C PRO A 110 2.86 -19.55 10.67
N ALA A 111 2.35 -19.18 9.51
CA ALA A 111 3.17 -18.66 8.41
C ALA A 111 2.50 -17.51 7.68
N ILE A 112 3.33 -16.64 7.11
CA ILE A 112 2.90 -15.44 6.40
C ILE A 112 3.61 -15.41 5.05
N VAL A 113 2.86 -15.27 3.97
CA VAL A 113 3.40 -15.29 2.60
C VAL A 113 2.87 -14.09 1.81
N PRO A 114 3.73 -13.09 1.55
CA PRO A 114 3.40 -11.98 0.66
C PRO A 114 3.30 -12.42 -0.80
N CYS A 115 2.20 -12.05 -1.43
CA CYS A 115 1.91 -12.19 -2.86
C CYS A 115 2.08 -10.83 -3.53
N ARG A 116 3.35 -10.49 -3.81
CA ARG A 116 3.74 -9.16 -4.29
C ARG A 116 3.21 -8.86 -5.69
N LEU A 117 3.10 -7.56 -6.01
CA LEU A 117 2.50 -7.04 -7.23
C LEU A 117 3.08 -7.71 -8.48
N ASN A 118 2.21 -8.09 -9.43
CA ASN A 118 2.56 -8.76 -10.68
C ASN A 118 3.19 -10.16 -10.54
N ASN A 119 3.32 -10.73 -9.34
CA ASN A 119 3.71 -12.14 -9.19
C ASN A 119 2.47 -13.01 -9.20
N SER A 120 2.54 -14.11 -9.95
CA SER A 120 1.49 -15.12 -9.89
C SER A 120 1.58 -15.90 -8.59
N HIS A 121 0.44 -16.27 -8.02
CA HIS A 121 0.40 -17.00 -6.77
C HIS A 121 -0.82 -17.91 -6.63
N ALA A 122 -0.69 -18.92 -5.78
CA ALA A 122 -1.76 -19.85 -5.43
C ALA A 122 -1.53 -20.41 -4.02
N VAL A 123 -2.61 -20.89 -3.39
CA VAL A 123 -2.56 -21.56 -2.08
C VAL A 123 -3.36 -22.84 -2.15
N TYR A 124 -2.75 -23.97 -1.84
CA TYR A 124 -3.42 -25.27 -1.84
C TYR A 124 -3.25 -25.96 -0.48
N ASN A 125 -4.34 -26.51 0.05
CA ASN A 125 -4.32 -27.38 1.22
C ASN A 125 -4.24 -28.84 0.74
N PRO A 126 -3.07 -29.49 0.78
CA PRO A 126 -2.93 -30.88 0.39
C PRO A 126 -3.42 -31.86 1.46
N GLY A 127 -3.72 -31.38 2.67
CA GLY A 127 -4.18 -32.21 3.78
C GLY A 127 -5.64 -32.64 3.63
N THR A 128 -6.12 -33.37 4.64
CA THR A 128 -7.53 -33.74 4.79
C THR A 128 -8.27 -32.79 5.73
N GLU A 129 -7.56 -32.18 6.68
CA GLU A 129 -8.12 -31.25 7.66
C GLU A 129 -8.16 -29.80 7.14
N PRO A 130 -9.14 -28.99 7.56
CA PRO A 130 -9.20 -27.59 7.17
C PRO A 130 -8.03 -26.75 7.74
N VAL A 131 -7.50 -25.86 6.89
CA VAL A 131 -6.49 -24.86 7.25
C VAL A 131 -7.17 -23.54 7.61
N LYS A 132 -6.98 -23.03 8.84
CA LYS A 132 -7.40 -21.66 9.20
C LYS A 132 -6.46 -20.65 8.56
N TRP A 133 -7.01 -19.62 7.94
CA TRP A 133 -6.22 -18.64 7.19
C TRP A 133 -6.79 -17.22 7.25
N LEU A 134 -5.95 -16.24 6.94
CA LEU A 134 -6.29 -14.85 6.69
C LEU A 134 -5.79 -14.40 5.32
N ASN A 135 -6.48 -13.41 4.74
CA ASN A 135 -6.06 -12.69 3.55
C ASN A 135 -6.05 -11.20 3.84
N PHE A 136 -4.94 -10.53 3.51
CA PHE A 136 -4.89 -9.09 3.50
C PHE A 136 -4.65 -8.64 2.06
N GLY A 137 -5.49 -7.74 1.56
CA GLY A 137 -5.30 -7.09 0.26
C GLY A 137 -5.02 -5.60 0.44
N VAL A 138 -3.95 -5.08 -0.15
CA VAL A 138 -3.64 -3.64 -0.16
C VAL A 138 -3.48 -3.17 -1.60
N GLY A 139 -4.22 -2.14 -1.97
CA GLY A 139 -4.30 -1.63 -3.33
C GLY A 139 -3.29 -0.52 -3.64
N MET A 140 -2.97 -0.36 -4.93
CA MET A 140 -2.37 0.86 -5.46
C MET A 140 -3.38 2.02 -5.48
N VAL A 141 -4.67 1.70 -5.58
CA VAL A 141 -5.78 2.65 -5.53
C VAL A 141 -6.81 2.14 -4.53
N LYS A 142 -7.32 3.03 -3.68
CA LYS A 142 -8.33 2.68 -2.66
C LYS A 142 -9.53 1.95 -3.27
N GLY A 143 -9.91 0.83 -2.65
CA GLY A 143 -11.08 0.05 -3.04
C GLY A 143 -10.98 -0.65 -4.40
N ARG A 144 -9.82 -0.62 -5.07
CA ARG A 144 -9.61 -1.28 -6.35
C ARG A 144 -8.87 -2.60 -6.15
N SER A 145 -9.46 -3.67 -6.66
CA SER A 145 -8.80 -4.95 -6.90
C SER A 145 -8.90 -5.34 -8.37
N ASP A 146 -8.11 -6.33 -8.75
CA ASP A 146 -8.15 -7.01 -10.03
C ASP A 146 -7.79 -8.47 -9.83
N ASN A 147 -7.97 -9.32 -10.83
CA ASN A 147 -7.38 -10.65 -10.87
C ASN A 147 -7.18 -11.10 -12.31
N PHE A 148 -6.21 -11.99 -12.52
CA PHE A 148 -6.09 -12.76 -13.75
C PHE A 148 -5.85 -14.23 -13.41
N ASP A 149 -6.89 -15.05 -13.54
CA ASP A 149 -6.86 -16.47 -13.18
C ASP A 149 -6.27 -17.30 -14.31
N LEU A 150 -5.29 -18.15 -13.99
CA LEU A 150 -4.65 -19.03 -14.96
C LEU A 150 -5.43 -20.32 -15.21
N GLY A 151 -6.45 -20.61 -14.40
CA GLY A 151 -7.19 -21.86 -14.48
C GLY A 151 -6.38 -23.09 -14.06
N ASP A 152 -5.29 -22.89 -13.31
CA ASP A 152 -4.48 -23.94 -12.72
C ASP A 152 -4.77 -24.03 -11.22
N THR A 153 -5.22 -25.20 -10.76
CA THR A 153 -5.58 -25.44 -9.36
C THR A 153 -4.39 -25.71 -8.45
N ARG A 154 -3.21 -26.00 -9.03
CA ARG A 154 -1.99 -26.45 -8.37
C ARG A 154 -2.06 -27.81 -7.67
N VAL A 155 -3.12 -28.60 -7.87
CA VAL A 155 -3.20 -29.98 -7.36
C VAL A 155 -2.06 -30.81 -7.94
N GLY A 156 -1.21 -31.39 -7.09
CA GLY A 156 -0.09 -32.24 -7.51
C GLY A 156 1.11 -31.48 -8.08
N ALA A 157 1.22 -30.18 -7.78
CA ALA A 157 2.39 -29.38 -8.13
C ALA A 157 3.69 -29.99 -7.56
N ALA A 158 4.77 -29.91 -8.32
CA ALA A 158 6.09 -30.32 -7.84
C ALA A 158 6.55 -29.38 -6.71
N LEU A 159 7.02 -29.97 -5.61
CA LEU A 159 7.44 -29.23 -4.43
C LEU A 159 8.94 -28.98 -4.42
N ASP A 160 9.31 -27.71 -4.22
CA ASP A 160 10.64 -27.30 -3.86
C ASP A 160 10.86 -27.53 -2.35
N PRO A 161 11.91 -28.28 -1.95
CA PRO A 161 12.18 -28.56 -0.54
C PRO A 161 12.48 -27.30 0.29
N ILE A 162 12.99 -26.26 -0.37
CA ILE A 162 13.30 -24.96 0.23
C ILE A 162 12.46 -23.91 -0.50
N PRO A 163 11.59 -23.15 0.20
CA PRO A 163 10.85 -22.05 -0.39
C PRO A 163 11.77 -21.05 -1.07
N THR A 164 11.54 -20.79 -2.36
CA THR A 164 12.27 -19.77 -3.14
C THR A 164 11.52 -18.44 -3.23
N PHE A 165 10.65 -18.18 -2.27
CA PHE A 165 9.83 -16.98 -2.17
C PHE A 165 9.84 -16.44 -0.74
N ILE A 166 9.48 -15.16 -0.59
CA ILE A 166 9.45 -14.48 0.71
C ILE A 166 8.38 -15.13 1.58
N SER A 167 8.77 -15.51 2.79
CA SER A 167 7.85 -15.99 3.82
C SER A 167 8.33 -15.59 5.21
N GLY A 168 7.41 -15.52 6.15
CA GLY A 168 7.60 -15.09 7.53
C GLY A 168 6.87 -16.02 8.49
N ARG A 169 7.17 -15.89 9.78
CA ARG A 169 6.66 -16.75 10.85
C ARG A 169 6.31 -15.93 12.08
N LEU A 170 5.22 -16.28 12.75
CA LEU A 170 4.85 -15.74 14.07
C LEU A 170 5.59 -16.52 15.16
N GLU A 171 6.87 -16.23 15.34
CA GLU A 171 7.74 -16.91 16.31
C GLU A 171 7.99 -15.98 17.50
N LYS A 172 7.28 -16.23 18.61
CA LYS A 172 7.36 -15.45 19.84
C LYS A 172 8.79 -15.37 20.41
N ASP A 173 9.56 -16.45 20.32
CA ASP A 173 10.96 -16.52 20.77
C ASP A 173 11.91 -15.61 19.98
N LYS A 174 11.49 -15.16 18.79
CA LYS A 174 12.22 -14.17 17.98
C LYS A 174 11.75 -12.73 18.19
N ALA A 175 10.69 -12.51 18.96
CA ALA A 175 10.28 -11.17 19.38
C ALA A 175 11.25 -10.60 20.43
N ARG A 176 11.39 -9.28 20.46
CA ARG A 176 12.30 -8.56 21.36
C ARG A 176 11.57 -7.43 22.05
N ALA A 177 11.95 -7.11 23.29
CA ALA A 177 11.38 -5.99 24.01
C ALA A 177 11.51 -4.70 23.18
N ASN A 178 10.42 -3.96 23.05
CA ASN A 178 10.39 -2.72 22.29
C ASN A 178 9.72 -1.62 23.11
N ALA A 179 10.53 -0.67 23.60
CA ALA A 179 10.06 0.40 24.47
C ALA A 179 8.99 1.30 23.81
N ALA A 180 8.95 1.39 22.49
CA ALA A 180 7.89 2.13 21.78
C ALA A 180 6.49 1.52 21.98
N TYR A 181 6.43 0.23 22.33
CA TYR A 181 5.19 -0.47 22.67
C TYR A 181 4.95 -0.60 24.18
N GLY A 182 5.85 -0.08 25.02
CA GLY A 182 5.75 -0.15 26.48
C GLY A 182 6.64 -1.20 27.13
N THR A 183 6.80 -1.09 28.45
CA THR A 183 7.68 -1.97 29.24
C THR A 183 7.20 -3.42 29.20
N GLY A 184 8.09 -4.33 28.81
CA GLY A 184 7.82 -5.76 28.76
C GLY A 184 7.09 -6.25 27.49
N VAL A 185 6.57 -5.34 26.66
CA VAL A 185 5.94 -5.70 25.39
C VAL A 185 7.00 -6.11 24.37
N LEU A 186 6.82 -7.29 23.77
CA LEU A 186 7.72 -7.79 22.73
C LEU A 186 7.17 -7.45 21.35
N GLN A 187 8.05 -7.11 20.42
CA GLN A 187 7.72 -6.88 19.03
C GLN A 187 8.75 -7.55 18.12
N ARG A 188 8.28 -8.02 16.97
CA ARG A 188 9.10 -8.46 15.85
C ARG A 188 8.56 -7.86 14.56
N ARG A 189 9.42 -7.19 13.80
CA ARG A 189 9.12 -6.87 12.40
C ARG A 189 9.34 -8.11 11.54
N ILE A 190 8.28 -8.58 10.90
CA ILE A 190 8.34 -9.72 9.98
C ILE A 190 8.67 -9.21 8.60
N PHE A 191 7.93 -8.21 8.12
CA PHE A 191 8.18 -7.55 6.84
C PHE A 191 8.19 -6.04 7.01
N ASN A 192 9.10 -5.40 6.29
CA ASN A 192 9.14 -3.95 6.14
C ASN A 192 8.52 -3.54 4.81
N THR A 193 8.42 -2.23 4.59
CA THR A 193 7.79 -1.68 3.39
C THR A 193 8.49 -2.10 2.09
N ASP A 194 9.80 -2.41 2.13
CA ASP A 194 10.59 -2.79 0.94
C ASP A 194 10.14 -4.13 0.32
N VAL A 195 9.45 -4.96 1.11
CA VAL A 195 8.84 -6.21 0.62
C VAL A 195 7.73 -5.91 -0.38
N PHE A 196 7.07 -4.76 -0.25
CA PHE A 196 5.83 -4.41 -0.94
C PHE A 196 6.04 -3.26 -1.94
N LYS A 197 5.17 -3.17 -2.95
CA LYS A 197 5.12 -2.05 -3.91
C LYS A 197 4.03 -1.03 -3.56
N THR A 198 2.95 -1.48 -2.97
CA THR A 198 1.85 -0.66 -2.44
C THR A 198 2.29 0.08 -1.17
N ASN A 199 1.41 0.93 -0.64
CA ASN A 199 1.63 1.65 0.63
C ASN A 199 1.59 0.73 1.87
N TRP A 200 1.65 -0.59 1.70
CA TRP A 200 1.93 -1.51 2.78
C TRP A 200 3.24 -1.13 3.45
N ASP A 201 3.17 -0.76 4.72
CA ASP A 201 4.28 -0.21 5.46
C ASP A 201 5.02 -1.28 6.24
N HIS A 202 4.30 -2.11 7.00
CA HIS A 202 4.93 -3.16 7.78
C HIS A 202 3.97 -4.31 8.12
N VAL A 203 4.58 -5.42 8.51
CA VAL A 203 3.90 -6.56 9.15
C VAL A 203 4.66 -6.90 10.43
N ASP A 204 4.01 -6.72 11.56
CA ASP A 204 4.59 -6.90 12.89
C ASP A 204 3.87 -8.01 13.66
N HIS A 205 4.62 -8.69 14.53
CA HIS A 205 4.08 -9.57 15.58
C HIS A 205 4.34 -8.91 16.93
N ILE A 206 3.29 -8.66 17.68
CA ILE A 206 3.35 -8.04 19.01
C ILE A 206 2.90 -9.06 20.04
N VAL A 207 3.62 -9.15 21.15
CA VAL A 207 3.27 -10.00 22.30
C VAL A 207 3.15 -9.12 23.54
N ILE A 208 1.96 -9.09 24.11
CA ILE A 208 1.61 -8.30 25.30
C ILE A 208 1.50 -9.25 26.48
N PRO A 209 2.44 -9.22 27.44
CA PRO A 209 2.39 -10.10 28.60
C PRO A 209 1.11 -9.96 29.43
N ALA A 210 0.71 -11.04 30.09
CA ALA A 210 -0.45 -11.05 30.98
C ALA A 210 -0.40 -9.89 32.00
N GLY A 211 -1.53 -9.20 32.18
CA GLY A 211 -1.67 -8.08 33.11
C GLY A 211 -0.93 -6.79 32.71
N THR A 212 -0.37 -6.71 31.50
CA THR A 212 0.32 -5.50 31.01
C THR A 212 -0.53 -4.72 30.02
N THR A 213 -0.16 -3.46 29.79
CA THR A 213 -0.78 -2.58 28.80
C THR A 213 0.31 -1.97 27.93
N THR A 214 0.05 -1.87 26.62
CA THR A 214 0.98 -1.22 25.71
C THR A 214 1.10 0.28 26.03
N ALA A 215 2.24 0.87 25.69
CA ALA A 215 2.32 2.32 25.59
C ALA A 215 1.28 2.85 24.59
N ALA A 216 0.81 4.07 24.83
CA ALA A 216 -0.08 4.75 23.89
C ALA A 216 0.71 5.14 22.63
N ARG A 217 0.20 4.70 21.47
CA ARG A 217 0.76 5.05 20.18
C ARG A 217 -0.24 5.89 19.39
N THR A 218 0.24 6.98 18.80
CA THR A 218 -0.52 7.74 17.82
C THR A 218 -0.18 7.23 16.42
N MET A 219 -1.19 7.01 15.60
CA MET A 219 -1.04 6.55 14.21
C MET A 219 -0.62 7.71 13.30
N ASP A 220 0.67 8.05 13.31
CA ASP A 220 1.20 9.17 12.53
C ASP A 220 1.37 8.78 11.05
N GLY A 221 0.57 9.39 10.17
CA GLY A 221 0.64 9.16 8.73
C GLY A 221 0.25 7.76 8.25
N MET A 222 -0.23 6.87 9.11
CA MET A 222 -0.59 5.49 8.74
C MET A 222 -1.86 5.03 9.46
N GLU A 223 -2.36 3.88 9.06
CA GLU A 223 -3.39 3.14 9.76
C GLU A 223 -2.85 1.75 10.08
N GLU A 224 -3.20 1.21 11.24
CA GLU A 224 -2.82 -0.14 11.64
C GLU A 224 -4.07 -1.01 11.78
N ILE A 225 -3.98 -2.21 11.20
CA ILE A 225 -4.96 -3.27 11.32
C ILE A 225 -4.38 -4.33 12.25
N TYR A 226 -5.20 -4.77 13.20
CA TYR A 226 -4.81 -5.72 14.23
C TYR A 226 -5.69 -6.96 14.12
N TYR A 227 -5.07 -8.13 14.08
CA TYR A 227 -5.74 -9.41 14.24
C TYR A 227 -5.23 -10.10 15.50
N VAL A 228 -6.15 -10.54 16.35
CA VAL A 228 -5.84 -11.20 17.62
C VAL A 228 -5.57 -12.67 17.37
N VAL A 229 -4.30 -13.05 17.28
CA VAL A 229 -3.88 -14.45 17.05
C VAL A 229 -4.15 -15.29 18.30
N LYS A 230 -3.93 -14.72 19.49
CA LYS A 230 -4.12 -15.38 20.78
C LYS A 230 -4.48 -14.38 21.87
N GLY A 231 -5.24 -14.85 22.87
CA GLY A 231 -5.52 -14.12 24.10
C GLY A 231 -6.75 -13.23 24.01
N SER A 232 -6.97 -12.44 25.06
CA SER A 232 -8.10 -11.51 25.17
C SER A 232 -7.68 -10.29 25.96
N GLY A 233 -8.39 -9.18 25.75
CA GLY A 233 -8.05 -7.93 26.38
C GLY A 233 -9.05 -6.83 26.08
N THR A 234 -8.59 -5.60 26.24
CA THR A 234 -9.34 -4.39 25.90
C THR A 234 -8.48 -3.52 25.00
N VAL A 235 -9.01 -3.13 23.85
CA VAL A 235 -8.43 -2.06 23.02
C VAL A 235 -9.06 -0.73 23.43
N ASP A 236 -8.25 0.30 23.57
CA ASP A 236 -8.71 1.67 23.77
C ASP A 236 -8.27 2.52 22.57
N ILE A 237 -9.25 3.05 21.84
CA ILE A 237 -9.01 3.95 20.72
C ILE A 237 -9.66 5.29 21.04
N ASN A 238 -8.84 6.33 21.18
CA ASN A 238 -9.26 7.68 21.56
C ASN A 238 -10.18 7.75 22.80
N GLY A 239 -9.93 6.90 23.81
CA GLY A 239 -10.71 6.83 25.04
C GLY A 239 -11.91 5.88 24.98
N THR A 240 -12.23 5.31 23.80
CA THR A 240 -13.28 4.30 23.67
C THR A 240 -12.67 2.92 23.89
N LYS A 241 -13.05 2.29 25.01
CA LYS A 241 -12.59 0.95 25.40
C LYS A 241 -13.54 -0.14 24.91
N THR A 242 -13.00 -1.14 24.25
CA THR A 242 -13.75 -2.27 23.67
C THR A 242 -13.05 -3.58 23.98
N PRO A 243 -13.74 -4.60 24.52
CA PRO A 243 -13.14 -5.91 24.72
C PRO A 243 -12.85 -6.60 23.38
N PHE A 244 -11.80 -7.41 23.35
CA PHE A 244 -11.47 -8.30 22.23
C PHE A 244 -11.07 -9.68 22.75
N GLY A 245 -11.21 -10.69 21.90
CA GLY A 245 -10.74 -12.06 22.09
C GLY A 245 -9.98 -12.59 20.89
N ALA A 246 -9.52 -13.84 20.98
CA ALA A 246 -8.85 -14.51 19.88
C ALA A 246 -9.75 -14.59 18.64
N ASP A 247 -9.12 -14.51 17.47
CA ASP A 247 -9.75 -14.41 16.14
C ASP A 247 -10.46 -13.07 15.85
N ASP A 248 -10.52 -12.11 16.77
CA ASP A 248 -11.07 -10.77 16.50
C ASP A 248 -10.13 -9.91 15.65
N ALA A 249 -10.70 -8.92 14.97
CA ALA A 249 -9.97 -7.85 14.29
C ALA A 249 -10.39 -6.47 14.78
N THR A 250 -9.45 -5.52 14.75
CA THR A 250 -9.69 -4.09 15.01
C THR A 250 -8.73 -3.25 14.17
N TYR A 251 -8.92 -1.94 14.16
CA TYR A 251 -8.09 -1.01 13.40
C TYR A 251 -8.06 0.38 14.04
N ALA A 252 -6.93 1.07 13.89
CA ALA A 252 -6.75 2.46 14.28
C ALA A 252 -6.54 3.33 13.02
N LEU A 253 -7.25 4.44 12.95
CA LEU A 253 -7.19 5.39 11.84
C LEU A 253 -6.03 6.38 12.04
N VAL A 254 -5.71 7.12 10.97
CA VAL A 254 -4.68 8.17 11.00
C VAL A 254 -4.97 9.17 12.12
N ASN A 255 -3.92 9.54 12.86
CA ASN A 255 -3.90 10.45 14.01
C ASN A 255 -4.63 9.94 15.26
N GLU A 256 -5.19 8.73 15.24
CA GLU A 256 -5.80 8.18 16.43
C GLU A 256 -4.76 7.61 17.38
N LYS A 257 -5.10 7.67 18.67
CA LYS A 257 -4.31 7.10 19.73
C LYS A 257 -4.88 5.75 20.14
N VAL A 258 -4.03 4.72 20.13
CA VAL A 258 -4.40 3.34 20.46
C VAL A 258 -3.55 2.79 21.61
N THR A 259 -4.19 2.03 22.49
CA THR A 259 -3.54 1.17 23.50
C THR A 259 -4.24 -0.18 23.57
N PHE A 260 -3.49 -1.24 23.90
CA PHE A 260 -4.03 -2.56 24.18
C PHE A 260 -3.69 -2.96 25.61
N ALA A 261 -4.70 -3.33 26.38
CA ALA A 261 -4.54 -3.89 27.72
C ALA A 261 -4.81 -5.40 27.66
N ASN A 262 -3.83 -6.21 28.09
CA ASN A 262 -4.03 -7.63 28.31
C ASN A 262 -4.66 -7.84 29.70
N THR A 263 -5.94 -8.19 29.71
CA THR A 263 -6.72 -8.44 30.93
C THR A 263 -6.83 -9.93 31.27
N GLY A 264 -6.23 -10.80 30.46
CA GLY A 264 -6.19 -12.24 30.67
C GLY A 264 -4.99 -12.73 31.48
N THR A 265 -4.90 -14.06 31.63
CA THR A 265 -3.81 -14.76 32.34
C THR A 265 -2.69 -15.25 31.44
N ASP A 266 -2.94 -15.30 30.13
CA ASP A 266 -1.97 -15.66 29.11
C ASP A 266 -1.56 -14.42 28.30
N ASP A 267 -0.43 -14.51 27.59
CA ASP A 267 -0.01 -13.47 26.65
C ASP A 267 -1.03 -13.29 25.52
N VAL A 268 -1.23 -12.03 25.14
CA VAL A 268 -1.95 -11.65 23.92
C VAL A 268 -0.94 -11.56 22.78
N GLU A 269 -1.24 -12.19 21.66
CA GLU A 269 -0.44 -12.10 20.43
C GLU A 269 -1.24 -11.42 19.32
N LEU A 270 -0.71 -10.32 18.80
CA LEU A 270 -1.32 -9.55 17.72
C LEU A 270 -0.47 -9.70 16.45
N LEU A 271 -1.14 -9.99 15.34
CA LEU A 271 -0.62 -9.71 14.01
C LEU A 271 -1.04 -8.28 13.64
N VAL A 272 -0.06 -7.45 13.32
CA VAL A 272 -0.28 -6.03 12.98
C VAL A 272 0.15 -5.77 11.55
N VAL A 273 -0.73 -5.14 10.78
CA VAL A 273 -0.49 -4.72 9.40
C VAL A 273 -0.63 -3.20 9.35
N GLY A 274 0.49 -2.52 9.11
CA GLY A 274 0.51 -1.08 8.88
C GLY A 274 0.35 -0.74 7.41
N ILE A 275 -0.55 0.20 7.11
CA ILE A 275 -0.77 0.75 5.77
C ILE A 275 -0.57 2.26 5.85
N GLY A 276 0.38 2.75 5.07
CA GLY A 276 0.71 4.15 4.99
C GLY A 276 -0.26 4.98 4.17
N THR A 277 -0.41 6.27 4.49
CA THR A 277 -1.02 7.24 3.57
C THR A 277 -0.17 7.45 2.32
N SER A 278 1.14 7.21 2.41
CA SER A 278 2.09 7.19 1.30
C SER A 278 3.10 6.05 1.44
N LYS A 279 3.82 5.74 0.35
CA LYS A 279 4.87 4.72 0.37
C LYS A 279 6.07 5.18 1.19
N ASN A 280 6.70 4.26 1.93
CA ASN A 280 7.94 4.47 2.69
C ASN A 280 7.84 5.43 3.89
N LEU A 281 6.66 5.57 4.50
CA LEU A 281 6.46 6.42 5.68
C LEU A 281 7.37 6.08 6.85
N THR A 282 7.57 4.79 7.15
CA THR A 282 8.43 4.34 8.27
C THR A 282 9.70 3.65 7.81
N ALA A 283 10.12 3.86 6.54
CA ALA A 283 11.33 3.25 6.02
C ALA A 283 12.48 3.46 7.02
N PRO A 284 13.11 2.37 7.51
CA PRO A 284 14.07 2.51 8.59
C PRO A 284 15.22 3.41 8.11
N GLN A 285 15.59 4.41 8.92
CA GLN A 285 16.94 4.94 8.85
C GLN A 285 17.87 3.73 8.90
N ARG A 286 18.73 3.58 7.89
CA ARG A 286 19.77 2.55 7.86
C ARG A 286 20.62 2.68 9.12
N GLY A 287 20.26 1.93 10.16
CA GLY A 287 21.12 1.70 11.31
C GLY A 287 22.22 0.71 10.93
N PRO A 288 23.46 0.88 11.42
CA PRO A 288 24.55 -0.03 11.11
C PRO A 288 24.31 -1.33 11.87
N GLY A 289 23.89 -2.39 11.18
CA GLY A 289 23.53 -3.65 11.84
C GLY A 289 23.17 -4.79 10.89
N GLY A 290 24.07 -5.14 9.98
CA GLY A 290 24.02 -6.35 9.13
C GLY A 290 25.33 -6.48 8.34
N PRO A 291 25.94 -7.67 8.23
CA PRO A 291 27.39 -7.80 8.02
C PRO A 291 27.81 -7.42 6.61
N GLY A 292 28.70 -6.44 6.50
CA GLY A 292 29.35 -6.08 5.24
C GLY A 292 29.65 -4.60 5.10
N ALA A 293 30.55 -4.06 5.92
CA ALA A 293 31.20 -2.78 5.61
C ALA A 293 32.60 -2.74 6.23
N VAL A 294 33.60 -2.86 5.37
CA VAL A 294 35.00 -2.53 5.66
C VAL A 294 35.16 -1.01 5.61
N GLY A 295 35.61 -0.44 6.73
CA GLY A 295 36.52 0.70 6.87
C GLY A 295 36.12 2.06 6.28
N ALA A 296 35.96 3.06 7.15
CA ALA A 296 36.94 4.16 7.27
C ALA A 296 36.58 5.16 8.40
N ALA A 297 37.57 5.33 9.28
CA ALA A 297 38.00 6.43 10.14
C ALA A 297 37.05 7.59 10.53
N ALA A 298 37.09 7.85 11.85
CA ALA A 298 36.56 9.00 12.57
C ALA A 298 37.41 10.27 12.42
N GLY A 299 36.76 11.42 12.60
CA GLY A 299 37.40 12.72 12.87
C GLY A 299 36.36 13.70 13.39
N GLY A 300 36.45 14.06 14.67
CA GLY A 300 35.48 14.90 15.35
C GLY A 300 35.73 16.40 15.21
N ALA A 301 34.66 17.19 15.34
CA ALA A 301 34.65 18.53 15.93
C ALA A 301 33.19 18.97 16.17
N ARG A 302 32.91 19.58 17.33
CA ARG A 302 31.75 20.45 17.60
C ARG A 302 32.34 21.85 17.81
N PRO A 303 31.82 22.92 17.18
CA PRO A 303 30.67 23.70 17.70
C PRO A 303 29.80 24.23 16.51
N ALA A 304 28.68 24.93 16.58
CA ALA A 304 27.89 25.67 17.56
C ALA A 304 26.43 25.70 17.04
N ALA A 305 25.46 26.07 17.87
CA ALA A 305 24.17 26.59 17.40
C ALA A 305 24.44 27.90 16.62
N THR A 306 23.85 28.26 15.48
CA THR A 306 22.49 28.12 14.95
C THR A 306 22.52 28.33 13.43
N ALA A 307 21.93 27.43 12.65
CA ALA A 307 21.33 27.70 11.34
C ALA A 307 20.39 26.52 11.04
N ALA A 308 19.14 26.81 10.69
CA ALA A 308 18.23 25.76 10.23
C ALA A 308 18.89 24.99 9.08
N ALA A 309 18.83 23.66 9.13
CA ALA A 309 19.30 22.81 8.04
C ALA A 309 18.65 23.28 6.72
N PRO A 310 19.35 23.30 5.58
CA PRO A 310 18.72 23.62 4.32
C PRO A 310 17.62 22.59 4.08
N ALA A 311 16.40 23.07 3.85
CA ALA A 311 15.29 22.21 3.47
C ALA A 311 15.71 21.42 2.23
N THR A 312 15.67 20.08 2.31
CA THR A 312 15.90 19.24 1.14
C THR A 312 14.69 19.37 0.23
N ASN A 313 14.82 20.12 -0.87
CA ASN A 313 13.75 20.27 -1.85
C ASN A 313 13.47 18.91 -2.52
N LYS A 314 12.19 18.51 -2.62
CA LYS A 314 11.76 17.29 -3.31
C LYS A 314 11.77 17.41 -4.83
N GLY A 315 11.89 18.64 -5.33
CA GLY A 315 11.96 18.96 -6.76
C GLY A 315 11.79 20.44 -7.00
N MET A 316 11.47 20.79 -8.24
CA MET A 316 11.10 22.14 -8.65
C MET A 316 9.81 22.12 -9.48
N SER A 317 9.06 23.21 -9.41
CA SER A 317 7.87 23.43 -10.22
C SER A 317 7.97 24.74 -11.00
N LEU A 318 7.56 24.71 -12.26
CA LEU A 318 7.41 25.88 -13.11
C LEU A 318 5.94 26.09 -13.44
N GLN A 319 5.36 27.22 -13.04
CA GLN A 319 4.00 27.61 -13.42
C GLN A 319 4.07 28.68 -14.51
N MET A 320 3.45 28.41 -15.65
CA MET A 320 3.44 29.30 -16.81
C MET A 320 1.99 29.63 -17.18
N ASP A 321 1.59 30.88 -17.02
CA ASP A 321 0.25 31.35 -17.38
C ASP A 321 0.24 31.92 -18.80
N PHE A 322 -0.81 31.64 -19.56
CA PHE A 322 -0.98 32.06 -20.95
C PHE A 322 -2.31 32.78 -21.16
N ILE A 323 -2.33 33.73 -22.10
CA ILE A 323 -3.56 34.29 -22.68
C ILE A 323 -3.72 33.69 -24.08
N VAL A 324 -4.66 32.76 -24.21
CA VAL A 324 -4.96 32.06 -25.48
C VAL A 324 -6.30 32.56 -26.00
N ASN A 325 -6.36 33.02 -27.25
CA ASN A 325 -7.64 33.45 -27.82
C ASN A 325 -8.61 32.26 -27.95
N ALA A 326 -9.91 32.51 -27.85
CA ALA A 326 -10.93 31.46 -27.87
C ALA A 326 -10.88 30.57 -29.14
N ASP A 327 -10.53 31.16 -30.29
CA ASP A 327 -10.37 30.45 -31.58
C ASP A 327 -9.12 29.54 -31.61
N LYS A 328 -8.18 29.72 -30.67
CA LYS A 328 -6.94 28.93 -30.54
C LYS A 328 -6.95 27.96 -29.37
N ALA A 329 -7.99 27.97 -28.54
CA ALA A 329 -8.07 27.13 -27.34
C ALA A 329 -7.89 25.63 -27.63
N ALA A 330 -8.64 25.09 -28.60
CA ALA A 330 -8.54 23.66 -28.96
C ALA A 330 -7.17 23.28 -29.52
N GLU A 331 -6.55 24.19 -30.28
CA GLU A 331 -5.21 24.00 -30.83
C GLU A 331 -4.13 24.02 -29.73
N PHE A 332 -4.27 24.91 -28.74
CA PHE A 332 -3.38 25.01 -27.58
C PHE A 332 -3.40 23.75 -26.71
N GLU A 333 -4.60 23.23 -26.42
CA GLU A 333 -4.76 21.98 -25.66
C GLU A 333 -4.18 20.77 -26.40
N LYS A 334 -4.44 20.70 -27.72
CA LYS A 334 -3.86 19.65 -28.56
C LYS A 334 -2.34 19.75 -28.56
N MET A 335 -1.78 20.93 -28.78
CA MET A 335 -0.33 21.21 -28.77
C MET A 335 0.33 20.71 -27.48
N TYR A 336 -0.27 20.95 -26.32
CA TYR A 336 0.27 20.47 -25.04
C TYR A 336 0.46 18.95 -25.05
N THR A 337 -0.56 18.20 -25.48
CA THR A 337 -0.50 16.73 -25.49
C THR A 337 0.37 16.15 -26.61
N THR A 338 0.36 16.75 -27.80
CA THR A 338 1.00 16.19 -29.00
C THR A 338 2.43 16.68 -29.23
N ILE A 339 2.81 17.83 -28.66
CA ILE A 339 4.13 18.45 -28.85
C ILE A 339 4.84 18.61 -27.50
N TYR A 340 4.20 19.28 -26.54
CA TYR A 340 4.86 19.70 -25.31
C TYR A 340 5.18 18.52 -24.37
N VAL A 341 4.23 17.60 -24.16
CA VAL A 341 4.43 16.41 -23.30
C VAL A 341 5.47 15.43 -23.86
N PRO A 342 5.45 15.03 -25.15
CA PRO A 342 6.50 14.16 -25.71
C PRO A 342 7.90 14.75 -25.59
N ALA A 343 8.02 16.06 -25.82
CA ALA A 343 9.28 16.78 -25.72
C ALA A 343 9.83 16.75 -24.27
N LEU A 344 8.96 16.91 -23.26
CA LEU A 344 9.34 16.84 -21.83
C LEU A 344 9.73 15.42 -21.38
N LYS A 345 9.03 14.38 -21.85
CA LYS A 345 9.21 12.99 -21.39
C LYS A 345 10.60 12.42 -21.66
N VAL A 346 11.33 12.97 -22.64
CA VAL A 346 12.69 12.51 -22.97
C VAL A 346 13.77 13.24 -22.17
N GLN A 347 13.39 14.16 -21.28
CA GLN A 347 14.33 14.96 -20.52
C GLN A 347 14.74 14.28 -19.22
N LYS A 348 16.02 14.42 -18.89
CA LYS A 348 16.53 14.02 -17.59
C LYS A 348 15.84 14.83 -16.50
N GLY A 349 15.40 14.14 -15.44
CA GLY A 349 14.80 14.78 -14.27
C GLY A 349 13.35 15.22 -14.46
N TYR A 350 12.72 14.98 -15.61
CA TYR A 350 11.29 15.25 -15.77
C TYR A 350 10.46 14.33 -14.87
N LEU A 351 9.61 14.92 -14.04
CA LEU A 351 8.72 14.18 -13.13
C LEU A 351 7.29 14.11 -13.67
N SER A 352 6.71 15.27 -14.01
CA SER A 352 5.36 15.36 -14.57
C SER A 352 5.07 16.76 -15.14
N SER A 353 3.92 16.92 -15.79
CA SER A 353 3.38 18.24 -16.13
C SER A 353 1.84 18.21 -16.15
N LYS A 354 1.22 19.38 -16.08
CA LYS A 354 -0.24 19.57 -16.22
C LYS A 354 -0.54 20.75 -17.14
N LEU A 355 -1.64 20.66 -17.88
CA LEU A 355 -2.29 21.81 -18.51
C LEU A 355 -3.62 22.06 -17.79
N LEU A 356 -3.82 23.28 -17.33
CA LEU A 356 -4.98 23.71 -16.57
C LEU A 356 -5.70 24.83 -17.32
N ARG A 357 -7.04 24.76 -17.35
CA ARG A 357 -7.87 25.92 -17.68
C ARG A 357 -8.10 26.72 -16.41
N ILE A 358 -7.90 28.03 -16.49
CA ILE A 358 -8.30 28.92 -15.40
C ILE A 358 -9.82 29.06 -15.43
N TYR A 359 -10.45 29.07 -14.26
CA TYR A 359 -11.90 29.24 -14.16
C TYR A 359 -12.35 30.55 -14.80
N ASN A 360 -13.48 30.52 -15.51
CA ASN A 360 -14.08 31.72 -16.07
C ASN A 360 -14.51 32.71 -14.98
N GLU A 361 -14.71 33.97 -15.35
CA GLU A 361 -15.00 35.05 -14.41
C GLU A 361 -16.16 34.74 -13.43
N PRO A 362 -17.33 34.19 -13.87
CA PRO A 362 -18.41 33.86 -12.94
C PRO A 362 -17.99 32.83 -11.89
N THR A 363 -17.24 31.79 -12.29
CA THR A 363 -16.77 30.75 -11.37
C THR A 363 -15.71 31.30 -10.42
N SER A 364 -14.76 32.08 -10.95
CA SER A 364 -13.69 32.70 -10.17
C SER A 364 -14.26 33.66 -9.11
N ARG A 365 -15.26 34.48 -9.45
CA ARG A 365 -15.96 35.35 -8.48
C ARG A 365 -16.67 34.53 -7.39
N ARG A 366 -17.38 33.46 -7.77
CA ARG A 366 -18.12 32.60 -6.82
C ARG A 366 -17.21 31.97 -5.77
N ILE A 367 -16.00 31.58 -6.15
CA ILE A 367 -15.01 30.96 -5.23
C ILE A 367 -14.03 31.98 -4.64
N GLN A 368 -14.25 33.28 -4.87
CA GLN A 368 -13.38 34.36 -4.40
C GLN A 368 -11.92 34.23 -4.87
N ALA A 369 -11.69 33.65 -6.05
CA ALA A 369 -10.37 33.55 -6.65
C ALA A 369 -9.90 34.91 -7.18
N GLU A 370 -8.57 35.08 -7.25
CA GLU A 370 -7.93 36.23 -7.89
C GLU A 370 -8.44 36.39 -9.32
N GLN A 371 -8.90 37.59 -9.67
CA GLN A 371 -9.37 37.88 -11.01
C GLN A 371 -8.17 38.08 -11.95
N THR A 372 -8.21 37.46 -13.11
CA THR A 372 -7.07 37.45 -14.02
C THR A 372 -7.51 37.38 -15.49
N THR A 373 -6.67 37.91 -16.37
CA THR A 373 -6.88 37.85 -17.83
C THR A 373 -6.25 36.62 -18.48
N TYR A 374 -5.43 35.88 -17.72
CA TYR A 374 -4.88 34.59 -18.15
C TYR A 374 -5.97 33.52 -18.12
N ASN A 375 -5.96 32.61 -19.09
CA ASN A 375 -7.00 31.60 -19.23
C ASN A 375 -6.47 30.16 -19.30
N TYR A 376 -5.15 29.98 -19.42
CA TYR A 376 -4.49 28.68 -19.27
C TYR A 376 -3.26 28.76 -18.38
N GLN A 377 -2.91 27.65 -17.75
CA GLN A 377 -1.63 27.46 -17.08
C GLN A 377 -1.02 26.11 -17.48
N ILE A 378 0.27 26.10 -17.82
CA ILE A 378 1.08 24.88 -17.90
C ILE A 378 1.95 24.80 -16.65
N GLN A 379 1.88 23.69 -15.94
CA GLN A 379 2.75 23.37 -14.80
C GLN A 379 3.76 22.30 -15.20
N LEU A 380 5.04 22.53 -14.95
CA LEU A 380 6.10 21.54 -15.12
C LEU A 380 6.68 21.15 -13.77
N PHE A 381 7.11 19.90 -13.62
CA PHE A 381 7.79 19.40 -12.43
C PHE A 381 9.06 18.67 -12.84
N PHE A 382 10.19 19.09 -12.27
CA PHE A 382 11.51 18.45 -12.44
C PHE A 382 12.10 18.09 -11.08
N ASP A 383 13.05 17.17 -11.04
CA ASP A 383 13.81 16.82 -9.84
C ASP A 383 14.70 17.98 -9.34
N THR A 384 15.15 18.87 -10.24
CA THR A 384 16.07 19.98 -9.96
C THR A 384 15.87 21.11 -10.99
N GLU A 385 16.15 22.36 -10.62
CA GLU A 385 16.14 23.49 -11.56
C GLU A 385 17.29 23.36 -12.58
N GLU A 386 18.41 22.75 -12.20
CA GLU A 386 19.54 22.51 -13.10
C GLU A 386 19.12 21.62 -14.28
N ASN A 387 18.43 20.51 -14.02
CA ASN A 387 17.93 19.62 -15.09
C ASN A 387 16.84 20.30 -15.93
N ARG A 388 15.94 21.08 -15.32
CA ARG A 388 14.96 21.89 -16.06
C ARG A 388 15.65 22.97 -16.92
N GLY A 389 16.75 23.53 -16.45
CA GLY A 389 17.60 24.47 -17.19
C GLY A 389 18.35 23.82 -18.35
N VAL A 390 18.73 22.54 -18.25
CA VAL A 390 19.26 21.78 -19.40
C VAL A 390 18.21 21.66 -20.49
N TRP A 391 16.96 21.36 -20.11
CA TRP A 391 15.85 21.24 -21.05
C TRP A 391 15.70 22.46 -21.97
N THR A 392 15.86 23.69 -21.49
CA THR A 392 15.69 24.90 -22.32
C THR A 392 16.71 25.04 -23.45
N ARG A 393 17.80 24.28 -23.39
CA ARG A 393 18.88 24.28 -24.39
C ARG A 393 18.76 23.13 -25.40
N THR A 394 17.69 22.33 -25.31
CA THR A 394 17.50 21.15 -26.16
C THR A 394 16.75 21.48 -27.46
N LYS A 395 16.92 20.62 -28.47
CA LYS A 395 16.17 20.72 -29.72
C LYS A 395 14.67 20.52 -29.50
N GLU A 396 14.29 19.71 -28.52
CA GLU A 396 12.91 19.45 -28.12
C GLU A 396 12.24 20.72 -27.58
N HIS A 397 12.93 21.48 -26.72
CA HIS A 397 12.44 22.77 -26.23
C HIS A 397 12.29 23.79 -27.36
N ASN A 398 13.23 23.84 -28.31
CA ASN A 398 13.18 24.74 -29.47
C ASN A 398 12.00 24.45 -30.41
N ILE A 399 11.32 23.30 -30.24
CA ILE A 399 10.07 22.96 -30.94
C ILE A 399 8.87 23.25 -30.04
N ALA A 400 8.90 22.77 -28.79
CA ALA A 400 7.77 22.83 -27.87
C ALA A 400 7.44 24.25 -27.41
N TRP A 401 8.45 25.05 -27.06
CA TRP A 401 8.24 26.39 -26.53
C TRP A 401 7.60 27.34 -27.56
N PRO A 402 8.13 27.47 -28.80
CA PRO A 402 7.50 28.31 -29.82
C PRO A 402 6.09 27.83 -30.22
N ALA A 403 5.83 26.52 -30.18
CA ALA A 403 4.50 25.98 -30.48
C ALA A 403 3.46 26.48 -29.45
N ALA A 404 3.84 26.62 -28.18
CA ALA A 404 2.97 27.17 -27.14
C ALA A 404 2.85 28.69 -27.25
N THR A 405 3.96 29.43 -27.30
CA THR A 405 3.93 30.89 -27.22
C THR A 405 3.27 31.51 -28.45
N LYS A 406 3.42 30.92 -29.64
CA LYS A 406 2.76 31.37 -30.87
C LYS A 406 1.24 31.30 -30.76
N LEU A 407 0.70 30.23 -30.19
CA LEU A 407 -0.74 30.06 -29.99
C LEU A 407 -1.29 31.01 -28.91
N ALA A 408 -0.43 31.45 -27.99
CA ALA A 408 -0.73 32.47 -26.98
C ALA A 408 -0.40 33.91 -27.44
N ASN A 409 -0.05 34.14 -28.71
CA ASN A 409 0.40 35.44 -29.23
C ASN A 409 1.47 36.11 -28.35
N GLU A 410 2.43 35.33 -27.85
CA GLU A 410 3.49 35.78 -26.94
C GLU A 410 3.01 36.41 -25.62
N ARG A 411 1.74 36.17 -25.23
CA ARG A 411 1.17 36.64 -23.96
C ARG A 411 1.25 35.57 -22.89
N TYR A 412 2.35 35.58 -22.16
CA TYR A 412 2.58 34.65 -21.05
C TYR A 412 3.38 35.30 -19.92
N LYS A 413 3.30 34.69 -18.74
CA LYS A 413 4.17 34.96 -17.59
C LYS A 413 4.50 33.64 -16.92
N TRP A 414 5.56 33.61 -16.12
CA TRP A 414 5.92 32.38 -15.42
C TRP A 414 6.58 32.66 -14.06
N ARG A 415 6.49 31.66 -13.18
CA ARG A 415 7.16 31.63 -11.87
C ARG A 415 7.72 30.24 -11.60
N GLY A 416 8.94 30.21 -11.07
CA GLY A 416 9.58 28.99 -10.57
C GLY A 416 9.40 28.85 -9.07
N TYR A 417 9.33 27.61 -8.61
CA TYR A 417 9.14 27.24 -7.21
C TYR A 417 10.03 26.06 -6.87
N ASP A 418 10.61 26.08 -5.67
CA ASP A 418 11.08 24.85 -5.04
C ASP A 418 9.88 24.06 -4.52
N VAL A 419 9.83 22.77 -4.83
CA VAL A 419 8.83 21.87 -4.27
C VAL A 419 9.36 21.39 -2.92
N VAL A 420 8.87 22.01 -1.87
CA VAL A 420 9.25 21.67 -0.48
C VAL A 420 8.60 20.37 0.00
N ASP A 421 7.42 20.04 -0.52
CA ASP A 421 6.69 18.81 -0.20
C ASP A 421 5.68 18.48 -1.33
N ASP A 422 5.21 17.24 -1.40
CA ASP A 422 4.23 16.77 -2.37
C ASP A 422 3.35 15.61 -1.84
N ASP A 423 2.04 15.71 -2.08
CA ASP A 423 1.07 14.64 -1.85
C ASP A 423 1.00 13.76 -3.12
N LYS A 424 1.96 12.85 -3.27
CA LYS A 424 1.92 11.84 -4.36
C LYS A 424 0.91 10.75 -3.97
N GLN A 425 -0.34 10.93 -4.38
CA GLN A 425 -1.39 9.91 -4.30
C GLN A 425 -1.15 8.76 -5.29
#